data_AF-A0A949KWP4-F1
#
_entry.id   AF-A0A949KWP4-F1
#
_cell.length_a   1.000
_cell.length_b   1.000
_cell.length_c   1.000
_cell.angle_alpha   90.00
_cell.angle_beta   90.00
_cell.angle_gamma   90.00
#
_symmetry.space_group_name_H-M   'P 1'
#
loop_
_entity.id
_entity.type
_entity.pdbx_description
1 polymer ?
#
loop_
_entity_poly.entity_id
_entity_poly.type
_entity_poly.pdbx_seq_one_letter_code
_entity_poly.pdbx_strand_id
1 'polypeptide(L)'
;MKHLLCASIILCAFLSGCATTTTQRNVMESFGLATERVGRMSESEFLSMRGEVIEMNSLIMVLDRTKGAHSQGHNEPAHAEATADRVAASKALRMYGDLLMRLAADDRTEMVRRSARVFLDNIAETLGPEVSVEQEEALQRVAQGLSARWASSKKAETARSVVLAFEGAVTTLTTRLMADFSVEESSTSYLKTYTDTARELKTRASAVIDAGDKVDLQERDKAVQALLLAQKSLLRAEAIGARIHECMATLQQANAHVASAIRNDSYDLLQIREYGKQIQKIGTMQQVLSR
;
A
#
# COMPACT_ATOMS: atom_id res chain seq x y z
N MET A 1 55.15 -46.87 -10.42
CA MET A 1 53.96 -46.50 -11.23
C MET A 1 52.69 -46.70 -10.40
N LYS A 2 52.36 -45.78 -9.49
CA LYS A 2 51.07 -45.78 -8.73
C LYS A 2 50.68 -44.35 -8.29
N HIS A 3 50.69 -43.39 -9.23
CA HIS A 3 50.11 -42.07 -9.03
C HIS A 3 49.53 -41.58 -10.37
N LEU A 4 48.32 -42.00 -10.71
CA LEU A 4 47.52 -41.48 -11.83
C LEU A 4 46.20 -42.25 -11.85
N LEU A 5 45.22 -41.83 -11.03
CA LEU A 5 43.77 -42.13 -11.14
C LEU A 5 43.13 -41.88 -9.77
N CYS A 6 42.76 -40.62 -9.50
CA CYS A 6 41.66 -40.21 -8.60
C CYS A 6 41.57 -38.67 -8.50
N ALA A 7 41.95 -37.97 -9.57
CA ALA A 7 41.77 -36.52 -9.70
C ALA A 7 40.62 -36.27 -10.69
N SER A 8 39.38 -36.61 -10.31
CA SER A 8 38.16 -36.30 -11.11
C SER A 8 36.88 -36.27 -10.27
N ILE A 9 36.96 -35.94 -8.97
CA ILE A 9 35.77 -35.72 -8.12
C ILE A 9 35.71 -34.28 -7.57
N ILE A 10 36.67 -33.42 -7.90
CA ILE A 10 36.70 -32.00 -7.51
C ILE A 10 36.53 -31.13 -8.76
N LEU A 11 35.47 -31.36 -9.54
CA LEU A 11 35.10 -30.44 -10.65
C LEU A 11 33.62 -30.52 -11.05
N CYS A 12 32.72 -30.79 -10.09
CA CYS A 12 31.27 -30.68 -10.31
C CYS A 12 30.54 -29.81 -9.27
N ALA A 13 31.27 -29.11 -8.39
CA ALA A 13 30.67 -28.21 -7.40
C ALA A 13 30.52 -26.74 -7.88
N PHE A 14 30.96 -26.41 -9.11
CA PHE A 14 30.90 -25.04 -9.65
C PHE A 14 29.80 -24.80 -10.70
N LEU A 15 28.91 -25.77 -10.93
CA LEU A 15 27.80 -25.62 -11.89
C LEU A 15 26.43 -25.30 -11.24
N SER A 16 26.40 -25.00 -9.95
CA SER A 16 25.20 -24.48 -9.26
C SER A 16 24.94 -22.98 -9.53
N GLY A 17 25.61 -22.38 -10.51
CA GLY A 17 25.52 -20.96 -10.89
C GLY A 17 24.33 -20.57 -11.77
N CYS A 18 23.33 -21.44 -11.98
CA CYS A 18 22.17 -21.17 -12.85
C CYS A 18 20.80 -21.30 -12.18
N ALA A 19 20.71 -21.39 -10.85
CA ALA A 19 19.43 -21.53 -10.14
C ALA A 19 18.84 -20.20 -9.61
N THR A 20 19.51 -19.07 -9.87
CA THR A 20 19.08 -17.73 -9.46
C THR A 20 17.92 -17.15 -10.30
N THR A 21 17.37 -17.85 -11.29
CA THR A 21 16.50 -17.21 -12.30
C THR A 21 14.99 -17.38 -12.08
N THR A 22 14.49 -18.52 -11.64
CA THR A 22 13.03 -18.75 -11.50
C THR A 22 12.52 -18.43 -10.11
N THR A 23 13.23 -18.86 -9.06
CA THR A 23 12.78 -18.61 -7.69
C THR A 23 12.86 -17.14 -7.34
N GLN A 24 13.96 -16.44 -7.65
CA GLN A 24 14.10 -14.99 -7.42
C GLN A 24 13.02 -14.19 -8.18
N ARG A 25 12.68 -14.63 -9.39
CA ARG A 25 11.59 -14.07 -10.19
C ARG A 25 10.24 -14.22 -9.49
N ASN A 26 9.87 -15.44 -9.10
CA ASN A 26 8.59 -15.71 -8.44
C ASN A 26 8.44 -14.93 -7.14
N VAL A 27 9.54 -14.76 -6.40
CA VAL A 27 9.61 -13.94 -5.19
C VAL A 27 9.34 -12.48 -5.50
N MET A 28 10.06 -11.91 -6.47
CA MET A 28 9.92 -10.51 -6.86
C MET A 28 8.52 -10.21 -7.41
N GLU A 29 7.97 -11.14 -8.18
CA GLU A 29 6.60 -11.05 -8.70
C GLU A 29 5.56 -11.10 -7.57
N SER A 30 5.70 -12.03 -6.62
CA SER A 30 4.80 -12.14 -5.47
C SER A 30 4.85 -10.91 -4.57
N PHE A 31 6.07 -10.41 -4.29
CA PHE A 31 6.28 -9.17 -3.55
C PHE A 31 5.68 -7.98 -4.29
N GLY A 32 6.00 -7.80 -5.58
CA GLY A 32 5.47 -6.71 -6.39
C GLY A 32 3.94 -6.71 -6.44
N LEU A 33 3.32 -7.89 -6.59
CA LEU A 33 1.86 -8.06 -6.57
C LEU A 33 1.24 -7.70 -5.22
N ALA A 34 1.90 -8.04 -4.12
CA ALA A 34 1.47 -7.63 -2.78
C ALA A 34 1.45 -6.12 -2.65
N THR A 35 2.57 -5.50 -2.99
CA THR A 35 2.80 -4.06 -2.87
C THR A 35 1.81 -3.28 -3.73
N GLU A 36 1.56 -3.77 -4.95
CA GLU A 36 0.55 -3.24 -5.85
C GLU A 36 -0.84 -3.28 -5.21
N ARG A 37 -1.25 -4.44 -4.70
CA ARG A 37 -2.58 -4.63 -4.09
C ARG A 37 -2.78 -3.79 -2.83
N VAL A 38 -1.76 -3.72 -1.96
CA VAL A 38 -1.81 -2.92 -0.73
C VAL A 38 -1.90 -1.42 -1.06
N GLY A 39 -1.13 -0.95 -2.05
CA GLY A 39 -1.25 0.43 -2.54
C GLY A 39 -2.64 0.72 -3.10
N ARG A 40 -3.18 -0.18 -3.95
CA ARG A 40 -4.53 -0.03 -4.51
C ARG A 40 -5.63 -0.04 -3.45
N MET A 41 -5.52 -0.94 -2.46
CA MET A 41 -6.45 -1.00 -1.34
C MET A 41 -6.44 0.32 -0.58
N SER A 42 -5.26 0.83 -0.21
CA SER A 42 -5.12 2.08 0.54
C SER A 42 -5.70 3.28 -0.23
N GLU A 43 -5.42 3.36 -1.54
CA GLU A 43 -6.00 4.37 -2.45
C GLU A 43 -7.54 4.35 -2.40
N SER A 44 -8.14 3.16 -2.52
CA SER A 44 -9.60 3.00 -2.47
C SER A 44 -10.18 3.37 -1.11
N GLU A 45 -9.51 3.03 -0.01
CA GLU A 45 -10.02 3.33 1.33
C GLU A 45 -9.98 4.83 1.63
N PHE A 46 -8.94 5.57 1.25
CA PHE A 46 -8.92 7.03 1.42
C PHE A 46 -10.05 7.72 0.65
N LEU A 47 -10.29 7.32 -0.60
CA LEU A 47 -11.38 7.89 -1.40
C LEU A 47 -12.76 7.56 -0.81
N SER A 48 -12.96 6.32 -0.36
CA SER A 48 -14.22 5.89 0.25
C SER A 48 -14.48 6.61 1.57
N MET A 49 -13.48 6.67 2.46
CA MET A 49 -13.60 7.37 3.73
C MET A 49 -13.88 8.86 3.51
N ARG A 50 -13.25 9.51 2.52
CA ARG A 50 -13.57 10.90 2.18
C ARG A 50 -15.06 11.08 1.84
N GLY A 51 -15.59 10.22 0.97
CA GLY A 51 -16.99 10.26 0.57
C GLY A 51 -17.92 10.12 1.77
N GLU A 52 -17.64 9.15 2.64
CA GLU A 52 -18.42 8.92 3.85
C GLU A 52 -18.29 10.06 4.87
N VAL A 53 -17.11 10.66 5.05
CA VAL A 53 -16.95 11.85 5.91
C VAL A 53 -17.84 13.00 5.42
N ILE A 54 -17.89 13.23 4.10
CA ILE A 54 -18.76 14.27 3.51
C ILE A 54 -20.24 13.96 3.76
N GLU A 55 -20.65 12.70 3.57
CA GLU A 55 -22.03 12.26 3.80
C GLU A 55 -22.43 12.39 5.28
N MET A 56 -21.59 11.90 6.19
CA MET A 56 -21.82 12.00 7.63
C MET A 56 -21.91 13.45 8.09
N ASN A 57 -21.01 14.31 7.61
CA ASN A 57 -21.05 15.74 7.90
C ASN A 57 -22.32 16.43 7.38
N SER A 58 -22.80 16.02 6.21
CA SER A 58 -24.06 16.53 5.66
C SER A 58 -25.24 16.13 6.56
N LEU A 59 -25.26 14.89 7.07
CA LEU A 59 -26.28 14.44 8.02
C LEU A 59 -26.15 15.12 9.39
N ILE A 60 -24.93 15.39 9.88
CA ILE A 60 -24.71 16.18 11.10
C ILE A 60 -25.36 17.56 10.97
N MET A 61 -25.20 18.23 9.83
CA MET A 61 -25.82 19.55 9.59
C MET A 61 -27.35 19.47 9.51
N VAL A 62 -27.90 18.38 8.98
CA VAL A 62 -29.36 18.18 8.92
C VAL A 62 -29.94 17.96 10.32
N LEU A 63 -29.22 17.24 11.19
CA LEU A 63 -29.68 16.92 12.55
C LEU A 63 -29.36 18.02 13.56
N ASP A 64 -28.37 18.87 13.32
CA ASP A 64 -28.00 19.99 14.18
C ASP A 64 -28.26 21.34 13.50
N ARG A 65 -29.42 21.93 13.81
CA ARG A 65 -29.85 23.22 13.27
C ARG A 65 -28.99 24.40 13.74
N THR A 66 -28.12 24.20 14.74
CA THR A 66 -27.16 25.23 15.18
C THR A 66 -25.90 25.26 14.31
N LYS A 67 -25.65 24.21 13.53
CA LYS A 67 -24.52 24.10 12.61
C LYS A 67 -24.89 24.66 11.23
N GLY A 68 -24.27 25.79 10.87
CA GLY A 68 -24.36 26.40 9.53
C GLY A 68 -23.24 25.95 8.58
N ALA A 69 -23.23 26.47 7.35
CA ALA A 69 -22.21 26.16 6.33
C ALA A 69 -20.76 26.45 6.77
N HIS A 70 -20.56 27.33 7.76
CA HIS A 70 -19.25 27.71 8.30
C HIS A 70 -18.89 27.01 9.61
N SER A 71 -19.75 26.12 10.13
CA SER A 71 -19.57 25.47 11.44
C SER A 71 -18.68 24.21 11.39
N GLN A 72 -18.23 23.80 10.21
CA GLN A 72 -17.33 22.66 10.04
C GLN A 72 -15.88 23.08 10.22
N GLY A 73 -15.52 23.36 11.47
CA GLY A 73 -14.12 23.33 11.88
C GLY A 73 -13.59 21.90 11.76
N HIS A 74 -12.54 21.74 10.94
CA HIS A 74 -11.62 20.60 10.91
C HIS A 74 -12.11 19.30 10.27
N ASN A 75 -12.50 19.37 9.00
CA ASN A 75 -12.34 18.24 8.06
C ASN A 75 -10.92 18.18 7.47
N GLU A 76 -9.93 18.83 8.10
CA GLU A 76 -8.58 19.03 7.57
C GLU A 76 -7.94 17.75 7.03
N PRO A 77 -7.95 16.63 7.77
CA PRO A 77 -7.39 15.38 7.24
C PRO A 77 -8.18 14.82 6.05
N ALA A 78 -9.49 15.02 5.99
CA ALA A 78 -10.39 14.58 4.91
C ALA A 78 -10.58 15.63 3.79
N HIS A 79 -9.84 16.76 3.81
CA HIS A 79 -9.88 17.73 2.74
C HIS A 79 -9.38 17.14 1.42
N ALA A 80 -9.76 17.77 0.31
CA ALA A 80 -9.42 17.27 -1.03
C ALA A 80 -7.90 17.15 -1.22
N GLU A 81 -7.15 18.18 -0.84
CA GLU A 81 -5.68 18.21 -0.94
C GLU A 81 -5.03 17.16 -0.03
N ALA A 82 -5.39 17.14 1.26
CA ALA A 82 -4.91 16.16 2.22
C ALA A 82 -5.22 14.70 1.79
N THR A 83 -6.37 14.46 1.15
CA THR A 83 -6.72 13.15 0.59
C THR A 83 -5.91 12.85 -0.67
N ALA A 84 -5.68 13.84 -1.53
CA ALA A 84 -4.89 13.69 -2.75
C ALA A 84 -3.45 13.27 -2.42
N ASP A 85 -2.82 13.85 -1.41
CA ASP A 85 -1.46 13.46 -0.98
C ASP A 85 -1.37 12.00 -0.53
N ARG A 86 -2.39 11.51 0.18
CA ARG A 86 -2.46 10.13 0.68
C ARG A 86 -2.73 9.13 -0.45
N VAL A 87 -3.56 9.54 -1.40
CA VAL A 87 -3.79 8.81 -2.64
C VAL A 87 -2.51 8.75 -3.47
N ALA A 88 -1.76 9.85 -3.59
CA ALA A 88 -0.47 9.89 -4.27
C ALA A 88 0.54 8.94 -3.62
N ALA A 89 0.64 8.93 -2.29
CA ALA A 89 1.49 7.98 -1.57
C ALA A 89 1.12 6.52 -1.79
N SER A 90 -0.18 6.21 -1.75
CA SER A 90 -0.71 4.87 -2.03
C SER A 90 -0.41 4.45 -3.48
N LYS A 91 -0.53 5.39 -4.41
CA LYS A 91 -0.25 5.19 -5.84
C LYS A 91 1.25 5.01 -6.11
N ALA A 92 2.14 5.75 -5.46
CA ALA A 92 3.58 5.56 -5.57
C ALA A 92 3.98 4.13 -5.15
N LEU A 93 3.44 3.65 -4.03
CA LEU A 93 3.63 2.27 -3.57
C LEU A 93 3.08 1.26 -4.58
N ARG A 94 1.87 1.51 -5.12
CA ARG A 94 1.27 0.68 -6.16
C ARG A 94 2.15 0.58 -7.42
N MET A 95 2.70 1.70 -7.88
CA MET A 95 3.58 1.77 -9.06
C MET A 95 4.93 1.10 -8.84
N TYR A 96 5.47 1.16 -7.63
CA TYR A 96 6.65 0.36 -7.26
C TYR A 96 6.37 -1.14 -7.40
N GLY A 97 5.23 -1.60 -6.87
CA GLY A 97 4.81 -3.00 -7.01
C GLY A 97 4.66 -3.45 -8.47
N ASP A 98 3.97 -2.66 -9.29
CA ASP A 98 3.80 -2.92 -10.74
C ASP A 98 5.15 -2.95 -11.47
N LEU A 99 6.08 -2.03 -11.15
CA LEU A 99 7.42 -2.04 -11.72
C LEU A 99 8.17 -3.34 -11.41
N LEU A 100 8.16 -3.79 -10.15
CA LEU A 100 8.84 -5.03 -9.75
C LEU A 100 8.22 -6.26 -10.40
N MET A 101 6.89 -6.32 -10.49
CA MET A 101 6.20 -7.40 -11.21
C MET A 101 6.65 -7.46 -12.68
N ARG A 102 6.70 -6.32 -13.37
CA ARG A 102 7.09 -6.27 -14.79
C ARG A 102 8.56 -6.55 -15.01
N LEU A 103 9.42 -6.15 -14.08
CA LEU A 103 10.84 -6.51 -14.09
C LEU A 103 11.05 -8.01 -13.89
N ALA A 104 10.22 -8.65 -13.06
CA ALA A 104 10.23 -10.08 -12.84
C ALA A 104 9.66 -10.86 -14.05
N ALA A 105 8.56 -10.37 -14.62
CA ALA A 105 7.88 -11.01 -15.74
C ALA A 105 8.72 -11.01 -17.04
N ASP A 106 8.35 -11.89 -17.97
CA ASP A 106 8.82 -11.82 -19.37
C ASP A 106 8.05 -10.79 -20.19
N ASP A 107 7.73 -9.66 -19.56
CA ASP A 107 7.02 -8.55 -20.19
C ASP A 107 7.88 -7.81 -21.22
N ARG A 108 7.18 -7.17 -22.18
CA ARG A 108 7.80 -6.35 -23.23
C ARG A 108 8.52 -5.16 -22.59
N THR A 109 9.74 -4.88 -23.03
CA THR A 109 10.61 -3.84 -22.46
C THR A 109 9.93 -2.46 -22.39
N GLU A 110 9.07 -2.10 -23.36
CA GLU A 110 8.33 -0.83 -23.34
C GLU A 110 7.33 -0.70 -22.17
N MET A 111 6.73 -1.80 -21.72
CA MET A 111 5.81 -1.79 -20.57
C MET A 111 6.56 -1.57 -19.25
N VAL A 112 7.77 -2.12 -19.14
CA VAL A 112 8.67 -1.88 -18.00
C VAL A 112 9.08 -0.41 -17.96
N ARG A 113 9.45 0.18 -19.10
CA ARG A 113 9.80 1.61 -19.22
C ARG A 113 8.69 2.52 -18.74
N ARG A 114 7.48 2.26 -19.21
CA ARG A 114 6.31 3.07 -18.85
C ARG A 114 6.10 3.03 -17.34
N SER A 115 6.16 1.85 -16.72
CA SER A 115 6.01 1.71 -15.28
C SER A 115 7.12 2.39 -14.50
N ALA A 116 8.37 2.34 -14.97
CA ALA A 116 9.49 3.04 -14.34
C ALA A 116 9.31 4.57 -14.37
N ARG A 117 8.91 5.13 -15.52
CA ARG A 117 8.64 6.57 -15.64
C ARG A 117 7.46 6.99 -14.76
N VAL A 118 6.34 6.26 -14.83
CA VAL A 118 5.17 6.56 -14.02
C VAL A 118 5.52 6.45 -12.52
N PHE A 119 6.30 5.46 -12.13
CA PHE A 119 6.77 5.35 -10.75
C PHE A 119 7.62 6.56 -10.33
N LEU A 120 8.59 6.99 -11.16
CA LEU A 120 9.42 8.18 -10.89
C LEU A 120 8.57 9.44 -10.70
N ASP A 121 7.63 9.67 -11.61
CA ASP A 121 6.78 10.87 -11.58
C ASP A 121 5.94 10.89 -10.28
N ASN A 122 5.37 9.75 -9.88
CA ASN A 122 4.52 9.67 -8.69
C ASN A 122 5.32 9.72 -7.38
N ILE A 123 6.55 9.18 -7.35
CA ILE A 123 7.36 9.21 -6.14
C ILE A 123 7.94 10.60 -5.89
N ALA A 124 8.32 11.33 -6.95
CA ALA A 124 8.73 12.73 -6.86
C ALA A 124 7.58 13.64 -6.40
N GLU A 125 6.35 13.38 -6.87
CA GLU A 125 5.15 14.09 -6.41
C GLU A 125 4.89 13.85 -4.91
N THR A 126 5.12 12.62 -4.42
CA THR A 126 4.78 12.24 -3.04
C THR A 126 5.85 12.59 -2.01
N LEU A 127 7.12 12.32 -2.33
CA LEU A 127 8.25 12.49 -1.41
C LEU A 127 9.00 13.81 -1.63
N GLY A 128 8.59 14.59 -2.62
CA GLY A 128 9.22 15.84 -3.02
C GLY A 128 10.24 15.66 -4.15
N PRO A 129 10.72 16.79 -4.71
CA PRO A 129 11.59 16.80 -5.89
C PRO A 129 13.00 16.23 -5.64
N GLU A 130 13.38 15.96 -4.39
CA GLU A 130 14.68 15.39 -4.02
C GLU A 130 14.68 13.86 -4.18
N VAL A 131 14.43 13.39 -5.40
CA VAL A 131 14.80 12.03 -5.78
C VAL A 131 16.33 11.98 -5.77
N SER A 132 16.90 11.09 -4.96
CA SER A 132 18.36 10.94 -4.87
C SER A 132 18.96 10.53 -6.23
N VAL A 133 20.24 10.87 -6.44
CA VAL A 133 20.95 10.50 -7.68
C VAL A 133 20.92 8.98 -7.87
N GLU A 134 21.02 8.21 -6.79
CA GLU A 134 20.95 6.75 -6.81
C GLU A 134 19.59 6.23 -7.30
N GLN A 135 18.50 6.87 -6.89
CA GLN A 135 17.14 6.54 -7.34
C GLN A 135 16.93 6.88 -8.81
N GLU A 136 17.43 8.05 -9.25
CA GLU A 136 17.35 8.44 -10.65
C GLU A 136 18.17 7.49 -11.53
N GLU A 137 19.40 7.18 -11.15
CA GLU A 137 20.25 6.22 -11.86
C GLU A 137 19.62 4.83 -11.95
N ALA A 138 19.00 4.34 -10.87
CA ALA A 138 18.34 3.04 -10.86
C ALA A 138 17.22 2.97 -11.91
N LEU A 139 16.42 4.04 -12.06
CA LEU A 139 15.36 4.10 -13.07
C LEU A 139 15.88 4.41 -14.47
N GLN A 140 16.94 5.20 -14.59
CA GLN A 140 17.64 5.38 -15.87
C GLN A 140 18.19 4.04 -16.38
N ARG A 141 18.70 3.15 -15.52
CA ARG A 141 19.12 1.78 -15.93
C ARG A 141 17.95 0.95 -16.47
N VAL A 142 16.75 1.10 -15.90
CA VAL A 142 15.52 0.49 -16.45
C VAL A 142 15.25 1.02 -17.86
N ALA A 143 15.40 2.34 -18.07
CA ALA A 143 15.22 2.96 -19.39
C ALA A 143 16.35 2.63 -20.39
N GLN A 144 17.61 2.57 -19.98
CA GLN A 144 18.73 2.28 -20.88
C GLN A 144 18.74 0.83 -21.35
N GLY A 145 18.19 -0.08 -20.54
CA GLY A 145 18.04 -1.49 -20.89
C GLY A 145 17.15 -1.76 -22.12
N LEU A 146 16.42 -0.78 -22.62
CA LEU A 146 15.39 -0.92 -23.66
C LEU A 146 15.89 -1.25 -25.06
N SER A 147 17.18 -1.09 -25.35
CA SER A 147 17.74 -1.22 -26.70
C SER A 147 18.14 -2.65 -27.07
N ALA A 148 18.13 -3.61 -26.13
CA ALA A 148 18.54 -4.99 -26.37
C ALA A 148 17.51 -6.00 -25.83
N ARG A 149 17.46 -7.21 -26.42
CA ARG A 149 16.83 -8.38 -25.78
C ARG A 149 17.49 -8.56 -24.42
N TRP A 150 16.77 -8.25 -23.35
CA TRP A 150 17.27 -8.38 -21.99
C TRP A 150 17.60 -9.84 -21.68
N ALA A 151 18.88 -10.12 -21.42
CA ALA A 151 19.28 -11.34 -20.75
C ALA A 151 18.66 -11.36 -19.35
N SER A 152 18.25 -12.54 -18.87
CA SER A 152 17.64 -12.68 -17.54
C SER A 152 18.56 -12.18 -16.40
N SER A 153 19.87 -12.23 -16.59
CA SER A 153 20.85 -11.67 -15.65
C SER A 153 20.74 -10.14 -15.54
N LYS A 154 20.58 -9.42 -16.64
CA LYS A 154 20.44 -7.95 -16.64
C LYS A 154 19.11 -7.51 -16.01
N LYS A 155 18.02 -8.25 -16.27
CA LYS A 155 16.74 -8.07 -15.56
C LYS A 155 16.90 -8.14 -14.05
N ALA A 156 17.55 -9.22 -13.58
CA ALA A 156 17.77 -9.44 -12.16
C ALA A 156 18.64 -8.33 -11.55
N GLU A 157 19.72 -7.93 -12.22
CA GLU A 157 20.58 -6.81 -11.80
C GLU A 157 19.80 -5.49 -11.70
N THR A 158 18.99 -5.16 -12.70
CA THR A 158 18.16 -3.96 -12.67
C THR A 158 17.13 -4.00 -11.55
N ALA A 159 16.44 -5.13 -11.36
CA ALA A 159 15.49 -5.29 -10.26
C ALA A 159 16.17 -5.13 -8.89
N ARG A 160 17.37 -5.70 -8.71
CA ARG A 160 18.19 -5.49 -7.51
C ARG A 160 18.51 -4.02 -7.28
N SER A 161 18.96 -3.33 -8.33
CA SER A 161 19.28 -1.90 -8.28
C SER A 161 18.07 -1.05 -7.87
N VAL A 162 16.89 -1.35 -8.41
CA VAL A 162 15.64 -0.65 -8.05
C VAL A 162 15.28 -0.90 -6.59
N VAL A 163 15.28 -2.16 -6.12
CA VAL A 163 14.94 -2.45 -4.73
C VAL A 163 15.86 -1.73 -3.75
N LEU A 164 17.18 -1.77 -3.99
CA LEU A 164 18.14 -1.10 -3.10
C LEU A 164 18.00 0.43 -3.11
N ALA A 165 17.79 1.04 -4.27
CA ALA A 165 17.68 2.49 -4.37
C ALA A 165 16.38 3.04 -3.73
N PHE A 166 15.29 2.25 -3.75
CA PHE A 166 13.99 2.67 -3.23
C PHE A 166 13.65 2.08 -1.85
N GLU A 167 14.56 1.35 -1.20
CA GLU A 167 14.33 0.73 0.10
C GLU A 167 13.83 1.75 1.16
N GLY A 168 14.56 2.87 1.30
CA GLY A 168 14.20 3.93 2.24
C GLY A 168 12.88 4.60 1.88
N ALA A 169 12.65 4.84 0.59
CA ALA A 169 11.42 5.48 0.11
C ALA A 169 10.18 4.62 0.40
N VAL A 170 10.25 3.31 0.13
CA VAL A 170 9.17 2.35 0.46
C VAL A 170 8.92 2.31 1.96
N THR A 171 9.99 2.33 2.76
CA THR A 171 9.89 2.38 4.22
C THR A 171 9.16 3.64 4.68
N THR A 172 9.51 4.81 4.13
CA THR A 172 8.83 6.09 4.41
C THR A 172 7.35 6.05 4.01
N LEU A 173 7.04 5.55 2.81
CA LEU A 173 5.67 5.45 2.32
C LEU A 173 4.81 4.54 3.21
N THR A 174 5.31 3.34 3.54
CA THR A 174 4.59 2.39 4.39
C THR A 174 4.37 2.94 5.81
N THR A 175 5.38 3.57 6.41
CA THR A 175 5.24 4.24 7.72
C THR A 175 4.21 5.37 7.70
N ARG A 176 4.23 6.22 6.67
CA ARG A 176 3.24 7.30 6.51
C ARG A 176 1.82 6.75 6.40
N LEU A 177 1.63 5.73 5.56
CA LEU A 177 0.33 5.09 5.40
C LEU A 177 -0.14 4.42 6.70
N MET A 178 0.73 3.72 7.43
CA MET A 178 0.37 3.17 8.75
C MET A 178 -0.10 4.25 9.72
N ALA A 179 0.61 5.39 9.79
CA ALA A 179 0.22 6.50 10.65
C ALA A 179 -1.18 7.03 10.32
N ASP A 180 -1.56 7.09 9.03
CA ASP A 180 -2.87 7.53 8.58
C ASP A 180 -4.01 6.55 8.91
N PHE A 181 -3.71 5.27 9.14
CA PHE A 181 -4.66 4.23 9.52
C PHE A 181 -4.64 3.88 11.02
N SER A 182 -4.08 4.76 11.85
CA SER A 182 -4.19 4.65 13.31
C SER A 182 -5.54 5.17 13.82
N VAL A 183 -6.06 4.59 14.91
CA VAL A 183 -7.24 5.07 15.66
C VAL A 183 -6.89 5.53 17.07
N GLU A 184 -5.60 5.66 17.39
CA GLU A 184 -5.14 6.11 18.70
C GLU A 184 -5.74 7.48 19.05
N GLU A 185 -6.08 7.67 20.32
CA GLU A 185 -6.82 8.86 20.76
C GLU A 185 -6.03 10.16 20.53
N SER A 186 -4.70 10.10 20.60
CA SER A 186 -3.78 11.19 20.35
C SER A 186 -3.41 11.39 18.87
N SER A 187 -3.89 10.55 17.95
CA SER A 187 -3.54 10.68 16.53
C SER A 187 -4.36 11.76 15.84
N THR A 188 -3.75 12.45 14.88
CA THR A 188 -4.43 13.32 13.91
C THR A 188 -4.60 12.60 12.56
N SER A 189 -4.68 11.27 12.60
CA SER A 189 -4.70 10.40 11.43
C SER A 189 -6.03 10.50 10.68
N TYR A 190 -6.00 10.11 9.40
CA TYR A 190 -7.18 10.09 8.55
C TYR A 190 -8.29 9.20 9.11
N LEU A 191 -7.92 7.99 9.54
CA LEU A 191 -8.86 7.03 10.10
C LEU A 191 -9.47 7.54 11.42
N LYS A 192 -8.70 8.27 12.24
CA LYS A 192 -9.22 8.89 13.45
C LYS A 192 -10.28 9.92 13.13
N THR A 193 -10.02 10.86 12.20
CA THR A 193 -11.03 11.83 11.74
C THR A 193 -12.30 11.13 11.27
N TYR A 194 -12.17 10.09 10.44
CA TYR A 194 -13.31 9.30 9.99
C TYR A 194 -14.10 8.69 11.16
N THR A 195 -13.42 8.09 12.15
CA THR A 195 -14.10 7.54 13.35
C THR A 195 -14.75 8.61 14.22
N ASP A 196 -14.13 9.78 14.36
CA ASP A 196 -14.67 10.87 15.18
C ASP A 196 -15.91 11.47 14.56
N THR A 197 -15.92 11.68 13.24
CA THR A 197 -17.12 12.10 12.51
C THR A 197 -18.25 11.08 12.67
N ALA A 198 -17.94 9.78 12.60
CA ALA A 198 -18.93 8.72 12.83
C ALA A 198 -19.46 8.72 14.27
N ARG A 199 -18.60 8.89 15.29
CA ARG A 199 -19.02 9.00 16.71
C ARG A 199 -19.91 10.22 16.94
N GLU A 200 -19.58 11.36 16.33
CA GLU A 200 -20.39 12.57 16.42
C GLU A 200 -21.77 12.33 15.80
N LEU A 201 -21.83 11.80 14.57
CA LEU A 201 -23.09 11.50 13.90
C LEU A 201 -23.95 10.54 14.72
N LYS A 202 -23.35 9.46 15.24
CA LYS A 202 -24.02 8.48 16.11
C LYS A 202 -24.66 9.16 17.33
N THR A 203 -23.92 10.02 18.00
CA THR A 203 -24.38 10.72 19.21
C THR A 203 -25.58 11.61 18.89
N ARG A 204 -25.51 12.38 17.80
CA ARG A 204 -26.60 13.28 17.38
C ARG A 204 -27.83 12.53 16.93
N ALA A 205 -27.65 11.50 16.11
CA ALA A 205 -28.73 10.65 15.65
C ALA A 205 -29.47 9.98 16.81
N SER A 206 -28.72 9.47 17.80
CA SER A 206 -29.31 8.85 19.00
C SER A 206 -30.15 9.86 19.80
N ALA A 207 -29.65 11.08 20.00
CA ALA A 207 -30.38 12.13 20.70
C ALA A 207 -31.73 12.48 20.03
N VAL A 208 -31.78 12.50 18.70
CA VAL A 208 -33.02 12.75 17.93
C VAL A 208 -34.00 11.58 18.05
N ILE A 209 -33.50 10.34 17.98
CA ILE A 209 -34.33 9.13 18.13
C ILE A 209 -34.91 9.04 19.55
N ASP A 210 -34.09 9.31 20.56
CA ASP A 210 -34.44 9.22 21.99
C ASP A 210 -35.39 10.36 22.43
N ALA A 211 -35.47 11.45 21.66
CA ALA A 211 -36.46 12.51 21.87
C ALA A 211 -37.91 12.05 21.63
N GLY A 212 -38.11 10.89 20.99
CA GLY A 212 -39.41 10.25 20.82
C GLY A 212 -40.42 11.13 20.10
N ASP A 213 -41.60 11.33 20.71
CA ASP A 213 -42.71 12.08 20.12
C ASP A 213 -42.48 13.60 20.04
N LYS A 214 -41.32 14.09 20.53
CA LYS A 214 -40.94 15.51 20.44
C LYS A 214 -40.42 15.92 19.07
N VAL A 215 -40.20 14.95 18.19
CA VAL A 215 -39.63 15.15 16.85
C VAL A 215 -40.57 14.53 15.82
N ASP A 216 -40.69 15.16 14.65
CA ASP A 216 -41.53 14.61 13.58
C ASP A 216 -40.95 13.30 12.99
N LEU A 217 -41.81 12.53 12.33
CA LEU A 217 -41.43 11.23 11.77
C LEU A 217 -40.35 11.34 10.67
N GLN A 218 -40.29 12.45 9.94
CA GLN A 218 -39.33 12.64 8.85
C GLN A 218 -37.92 12.90 9.40
N GLU A 219 -37.81 13.71 10.45
CA GLU A 219 -36.56 13.97 11.15
C GLU A 219 -36.09 12.70 11.90
N ARG A 220 -37.02 11.92 12.47
CA ARG A 220 -36.71 10.62 13.06
C ARG A 220 -36.20 9.59 12.04
N ASP A 221 -36.79 9.51 10.85
CA ASP A 221 -36.32 8.64 9.75
C ASP A 221 -34.88 8.97 9.33
N LYS A 222 -34.58 10.27 9.15
CA LYS A 222 -33.22 10.73 8.86
C LYS A 222 -32.23 10.37 9.97
N ALA A 223 -32.64 10.50 11.23
CA ALA A 223 -31.81 10.11 12.37
C ALA A 223 -31.51 8.60 12.39
N VAL A 224 -32.48 7.74 12.04
CA VAL A 224 -32.25 6.30 11.92
C VAL A 224 -31.24 5.99 10.82
N GLN A 225 -31.37 6.61 9.64
CA GLN A 225 -30.41 6.44 8.53
C GLN A 225 -28.99 6.89 8.94
N ALA A 226 -28.89 8.04 9.60
CA ALA A 226 -27.65 8.57 10.15
C ALA A 226 -27.01 7.62 11.18
N LEU A 227 -27.81 7.06 12.09
CA LEU A 227 -27.33 6.10 13.08
C LEU A 227 -26.77 4.84 12.41
N LEU A 228 -27.47 4.30 11.41
CA LEU A 228 -27.04 3.13 10.65
C LEU A 228 -25.74 3.39 9.89
N LEU A 229 -25.61 4.54 9.23
CA LEU A 229 -24.37 4.94 8.56
C LEU A 229 -23.21 5.01 9.56
N ALA A 230 -23.39 5.74 10.66
CA ALA A 230 -22.35 5.89 11.68
C ALA A 230 -21.89 4.54 12.26
N GLN A 231 -22.82 3.62 12.54
CA GLN A 231 -22.48 2.28 13.02
C GLN A 231 -21.69 1.47 11.99
N LYS A 232 -22.11 1.49 10.71
CA LYS A 232 -21.38 0.82 9.63
C LYS A 232 -19.97 1.39 9.48
N SER A 233 -19.83 2.70 9.53
CA SER A 233 -18.53 3.37 9.39
C SER A 233 -17.59 3.05 10.55
N LEU A 234 -18.09 2.96 11.80
CA LEU A 234 -17.28 2.54 12.95
C LEU A 234 -16.78 1.09 12.83
N LEU A 235 -17.66 0.15 12.48
CA LEU A 235 -17.28 -1.25 12.26
C LEU A 235 -16.26 -1.39 11.12
N ARG A 236 -16.46 -0.61 10.04
CA ARG A 236 -15.55 -0.55 8.90
C ARG A 236 -14.18 -0.01 9.31
N ALA A 237 -14.13 1.04 10.14
CA ALA A 237 -12.88 1.63 10.59
C ALA A 237 -12.00 0.63 11.38
N GLU A 238 -12.60 -0.12 12.30
CA GLU A 238 -11.91 -1.16 13.07
C GLU A 238 -11.32 -2.24 12.14
N ALA A 239 -12.12 -2.71 11.18
CA ALA A 239 -11.69 -3.73 10.23
C ALA A 239 -10.56 -3.26 9.32
N ILE A 240 -10.63 -2.02 8.81
CA ILE A 240 -9.62 -1.49 7.87
C ILE A 240 -8.33 -1.13 8.59
N GLY A 241 -8.40 -0.49 9.76
CA GLY A 241 -7.22 -0.05 10.51
C GLY A 241 -6.29 -1.22 10.83
N ALA A 242 -6.82 -2.27 11.46
CA ALA A 242 -6.05 -3.47 11.80
C ALA A 242 -5.44 -4.13 10.54
N ARG A 243 -6.24 -4.26 9.48
CA ARG A 243 -5.82 -4.90 8.23
C ARG A 243 -4.70 -4.13 7.54
N ILE A 244 -4.82 -2.80 7.40
CA ILE A 244 -3.79 -2.00 6.72
C ILE A 244 -2.51 -1.98 7.55
N HIS A 245 -2.59 -1.88 8.87
CA HIS A 245 -1.43 -2.00 9.74
C HIS A 245 -0.69 -3.33 9.54
N GLU A 246 -1.42 -4.46 9.55
CA GLU A 246 -0.83 -5.78 9.30
C GLU A 246 -0.17 -5.84 7.91
N CYS A 247 -0.86 -5.34 6.87
CA CYS A 247 -0.37 -5.34 5.49
C CYS A 247 0.92 -4.51 5.34
N MET A 248 0.93 -3.29 5.88
CA MET A 248 2.06 -2.37 5.74
C MET A 248 3.26 -2.82 6.56
N ALA A 249 3.04 -3.34 7.78
CA ALA A 249 4.11 -3.92 8.60
C ALA A 249 4.74 -5.13 7.89
N THR A 250 3.90 -6.02 7.35
CA THR A 250 4.36 -7.18 6.57
C THR A 250 5.16 -6.75 5.34
N LEU A 251 4.66 -5.73 4.62
CA LEU A 251 5.33 -5.17 3.44
C LEU A 251 6.69 -4.53 3.79
N GLN A 252 6.76 -3.77 4.87
CA GLN A 252 7.99 -3.11 5.32
C GLN A 252 9.05 -4.16 5.72
N GLN A 253 8.66 -5.17 6.50
CA GLN A 253 9.55 -6.27 6.90
C GLN A 253 10.11 -6.99 5.68
N ALA A 254 9.28 -7.26 4.69
CA ALA A 254 9.75 -7.94 3.51
C ALA A 254 10.55 -7.09 2.55
N ASN A 255 10.26 -5.80 2.45
CA ASN A 255 11.13 -4.89 1.71
C ASN A 255 12.54 -4.90 2.30
N ALA A 256 12.66 -4.83 3.64
CA ALA A 256 13.93 -4.95 4.35
C ALA A 256 14.60 -6.33 4.14
N HIS A 257 13.83 -7.41 4.17
CA HIS A 257 14.34 -8.76 3.93
C HIS A 257 14.85 -8.94 2.49
N VAL A 258 14.08 -8.50 1.48
CA VAL A 258 14.50 -8.56 0.08
C VAL A 258 15.76 -7.72 -0.13
N ALA A 259 15.83 -6.50 0.41
CA ALA A 259 17.01 -5.66 0.33
C ALA A 259 18.24 -6.30 1.02
N SER A 260 18.06 -6.90 2.21
CA SER A 260 19.12 -7.63 2.92
C SER A 260 19.61 -8.86 2.14
N ALA A 261 18.69 -9.66 1.59
CA ALA A 261 19.03 -10.84 0.79
C ALA A 261 19.79 -10.46 -0.49
N ILE A 262 19.45 -9.32 -1.10
CA ILE A 262 20.18 -8.77 -2.25
C ILE A 262 21.58 -8.31 -1.84
N ARG A 263 21.74 -7.62 -0.70
CA ARG A 263 23.05 -7.14 -0.22
C ARG A 263 24.00 -8.27 0.17
N ASN A 264 23.49 -9.32 0.80
CA ASN A 264 24.29 -10.40 1.38
C ASN A 264 24.47 -11.61 0.45
N ASP A 265 23.86 -11.59 -0.75
CA ASP A 265 23.73 -12.73 -1.67
C ASP A 265 23.21 -14.03 -0.99
N SER A 266 22.63 -13.92 0.22
CA SER A 266 22.12 -15.01 1.03
C SER A 266 20.60 -15.04 0.93
N TYR A 267 20.05 -16.12 0.36
CA TYR A 267 18.61 -16.30 0.24
C TYR A 267 18.13 -17.40 1.19
N ASP A 268 17.40 -17.02 2.24
CA ASP A 268 16.56 -17.98 2.96
C ASP A 268 15.21 -18.12 2.23
N LEU A 269 15.10 -19.15 1.40
CA LEU A 269 13.95 -19.44 0.55
C LEU A 269 12.67 -19.80 1.33
N LEU A 270 12.79 -20.23 2.59
CA LEU A 270 11.67 -20.62 3.44
C LEU A 270 10.85 -19.40 3.88
N GLN A 271 11.52 -18.33 4.29
CA GLN A 271 10.86 -17.11 4.77
C GLN A 271 10.07 -16.41 3.66
N ILE A 272 10.58 -16.47 2.43
CA ILE A 272 9.94 -15.82 1.29
C ILE A 272 8.66 -16.57 0.83
N ARG A 273 8.64 -17.89 0.97
CA ARG A 273 7.44 -18.68 0.66
C ARG A 273 6.34 -18.44 1.69
N GLU A 274 6.71 -18.31 2.95
CA GLU A 274 5.76 -17.97 4.02
C GLU A 274 5.25 -16.54 3.87
N TYR A 275 6.11 -15.65 3.39
CA TYR A 275 5.76 -14.29 3.01
C TYR A 275 4.74 -14.24 1.84
N GLY A 276 4.95 -15.05 0.79
CA GLY A 276 3.98 -15.18 -0.32
C GLY A 276 2.60 -15.66 0.14
N LYS A 277 2.54 -16.54 1.15
CA LYS A 277 1.26 -16.97 1.76
C LYS A 277 0.58 -15.87 2.57
N GLN A 278 1.35 -15.10 3.35
CA GLN A 278 0.81 -13.96 4.12
C GLN A 278 0.23 -12.89 3.17
N ILE A 279 0.90 -12.61 2.06
CA ILE A 279 0.41 -11.73 0.98
C ILE A 279 -0.87 -12.27 0.32
N GLN A 280 -0.93 -13.57 0.06
CA GLN A 280 -2.09 -14.19 -0.57
C GLN A 280 -3.34 -14.11 0.33
N LYS A 281 -3.14 -14.16 1.65
CA LYS A 281 -4.16 -13.92 2.68
C LYS A 281 -4.67 -12.47 2.62
N ILE A 282 -3.78 -11.49 2.43
CA ILE A 282 -4.15 -10.08 2.24
C ILE A 282 -5.01 -9.89 0.98
N GLY A 283 -4.62 -10.50 -0.15
CA GLY A 283 -5.34 -10.39 -1.41
C GLY A 283 -6.74 -11.03 -1.42
N THR A 284 -6.95 -12.08 -0.63
CA THR A 284 -8.28 -12.74 -0.50
C THR A 284 -9.24 -11.97 0.41
N MET A 285 -8.73 -11.17 1.35
CA MET A 285 -9.55 -10.34 2.25
C MET A 285 -10.28 -9.19 1.54
N GLN A 286 -9.82 -8.74 0.36
CA GLN A 286 -10.49 -7.72 -0.46
C GLN A 286 -11.84 -8.19 -1.04
N GLN A 287 -12.02 -9.51 -1.24
CA GLN A 287 -13.24 -10.10 -1.82
C GLN A 287 -14.37 -10.27 -0.80
N VAL A 288 -14.07 -10.22 0.50
CA VAL A 288 -15.06 -10.52 1.56
C VAL A 288 -15.86 -9.28 1.99
N LEU A 289 -15.36 -8.07 1.75
CA LEU A 289 -16.02 -6.81 2.12
C LEU A 289 -16.62 -6.03 0.94
N SER A 290 -16.41 -6.50 -0.29
CA SER A 290 -17.10 -6.01 -1.49
C SER A 290 -18.45 -6.70 -1.73
N ARG A 291 -18.90 -7.52 -0.75
CA ARG A 291 -20.22 -8.16 -0.66
C ARG A 291 -20.93 -7.63 0.57
#